data_AF-A0A2S7WJS7-F1
#
_entry.id   AF-A0A2S7WJS7-F1
#
_cell.length_a   1.000
_cell.length_b   1.000
_cell.length_c   1.000
_cell.angle_alpha   90.00
_cell.angle_beta   90.00
_cell.angle_gamma   90.00
#
_symmetry.space_group_name_H-M   'P 1'
#
loop_
_entity.id
_entity.type
_entity.pdbx_description
1 polymer ?
#
loop_
_entity_poly.entity_id
_entity_poly.type
_entity_poly.pdbx_seq_one_letter_code
_entity_poly.pdbx_strand_id
1 'polypeptide(L)'
;MLIKRIGYYLLGLSIGSIAVIFFWQKKDATFDYGMDSRTLKTIRIKKRLFSDDAQKVMRNSNIDTLKISTILYNGDVNFSKSKPRIKPCPEYYITGKDDLKNISLYVIRCDSTASIDKIIVE
;
A
#
# COMPACT_ATOMS: atom_id res chain seq x y z
N MET A 1 -28.77 36.29 18.17
CA MET A 1 -27.44 35.98 18.75
C MET A 1 -26.76 34.77 18.08
N LEU A 2 -27.47 33.67 17.80
CA LEU A 2 -26.87 32.45 17.27
C LEU A 2 -26.18 32.61 15.90
N ILE A 3 -26.77 33.37 14.98
CA ILE A 3 -26.22 33.64 13.64
C ILE A 3 -24.85 34.31 13.69
N LYS A 4 -24.66 35.27 14.60
CA LYS A 4 -23.36 35.94 14.79
C LYS A 4 -22.30 34.95 15.29
N ARG A 5 -22.67 34.07 16.23
CA ARG A 5 -21.77 33.04 16.77
C ARG A 5 -21.37 32.02 15.69
N ILE A 6 -22.31 31.58 14.87
CA ILE A 6 -22.06 30.67 13.74
C ILE A 6 -21.19 31.37 12.69
N GLY A 7 -21.47 32.64 12.36
CA GLY A 7 -20.69 33.41 11.40
C GLY A 7 -19.22 33.55 11.80
N TYR A 8 -18.93 33.92 13.06
CA TYR A 8 -17.55 34.00 13.55
C TYR A 8 -16.85 32.63 13.56
N TYR A 9 -17.56 31.56 13.94
CA TYR A 9 -17.02 30.21 13.91
C TYR A 9 -16.67 29.76 12.48
N LEU A 10 -17.58 29.94 11.52
CA LEU A 10 -17.36 29.55 10.12
C LEU A 10 -16.23 30.36 9.46
N LEU A 11 -16.11 31.65 9.78
CA LEU A 11 -14.99 32.46 9.30
C LEU A 11 -13.66 31.90 9.82
N GLY A 12 -13.55 31.64 11.12
CA GLY A 12 -12.35 31.02 11.70
C GLY A 12 -12.05 29.63 11.12
N LEU A 13 -13.08 28.79 10.99
CA LEU A 13 -12.96 27.47 10.38
C LEU A 13 -12.46 27.56 8.93
N SER A 14 -13.01 28.48 8.14
CA SER A 14 -12.60 28.65 6.74
C SER A 14 -11.13 29.05 6.60
N ILE A 15 -10.67 30.00 7.42
CA ILE A 15 -9.26 30.43 7.43
C ILE A 15 -8.36 29.28 7.88
N GLY A 16 -8.78 28.54 8.92
CA GLY A 16 -8.08 27.36 9.41
C GLY A 16 -7.99 26.25 8.34
N SER A 17 -9.07 25.96 7.64
CA SER A 17 -9.12 24.97 6.55
C SER A 17 -8.18 25.34 5.41
N ILE A 18 -8.13 26.62 5.00
CA ILE A 18 -7.21 27.09 3.95
C ILE A 18 -5.75 26.86 4.37
N ALA A 19 -5.40 27.21 5.61
CA ALA A 19 -4.05 26.98 6.13
C ALA A 19 -3.69 25.48 6.12
N VAL A 20 -4.57 24.61 6.61
CA VAL A 20 -4.35 23.16 6.62
C VAL A 20 -4.15 22.60 5.21
N ILE A 21 -5.00 22.99 4.25
CA ILE A 21 -4.88 22.55 2.86
C ILE A 21 -3.52 22.94 2.27
N PHE A 22 -3.09 24.19 2.48
CA PHE A 22 -1.79 24.67 1.99
C PHE A 22 -0.61 23.87 2.57
N PHE A 23 -0.62 23.57 3.87
CA PHE A 23 0.44 22.76 4.48
C PHE A 23 0.43 21.30 4.00
N TRP A 24 -0.73 20.70 3.78
CA TRP A 24 -0.82 19.32 3.30
C TRP A 24 -0.44 19.16 1.83
N GLN A 25 -0.76 20.14 0.97
CA GLN A 25 -0.34 20.12 -0.43
C GLN A 25 1.18 20.04 -0.60
N LYS A 26 1.96 20.61 0.34
CA LYS A 26 3.43 20.55 0.31
C LYS A 26 4.04 19.28 0.92
N LYS A 27 3.24 18.40 1.52
CA LYS A 27 3.75 17.26 2.32
C LYS A 27 3.52 15.88 1.69
N ASP A 28 2.99 15.78 0.47
CA ASP A 28 2.63 14.51 -0.17
C ASP A 28 1.96 13.53 0.81
N ALA A 29 1.04 14.07 1.63
CA ALA A 29 0.46 13.36 2.75
C ALA A 29 -0.44 12.23 2.26
N THR A 30 -0.06 10.99 2.56
CA THR A 30 -0.80 9.77 2.18
C THR A 30 -1.40 9.14 3.44
N PHE A 31 -2.72 8.97 3.44
CA PHE A 31 -3.51 8.51 4.59
C PHE A 31 -3.73 6.99 4.59
N ASP A 32 -2.64 6.21 4.67
CA ASP A 32 -2.68 4.74 4.67
C ASP A 32 -2.97 4.16 6.07
N TYR A 33 -4.15 4.47 6.63
CA TYR A 33 -4.53 4.04 7.98
C TYR A 33 -5.05 2.60 8.05
N GLY A 34 -5.65 2.10 6.97
CA GLY A 34 -6.19 0.74 6.90
C GLY A 34 -5.09 -0.32 6.96
N MET A 35 -5.40 -1.50 7.50
CA MET A 35 -4.41 -2.58 7.71
C MET A 35 -3.71 -2.98 6.40
N ASP A 36 -4.46 -3.13 5.31
CA ASP A 36 -3.90 -3.45 3.99
C ASP A 36 -3.04 -2.30 3.48
N SER A 37 -3.60 -1.10 3.42
CA SER A 37 -2.90 0.10 2.92
C SER A 37 -1.58 0.35 3.65
N ARG A 38 -1.56 0.16 4.98
CA ARG A 38 -0.36 0.27 5.81
C ARG A 38 0.65 -0.81 5.43
N THR A 39 0.22 -2.06 5.35
CA THR A 39 1.11 -3.19 5.02
C THR A 39 1.72 -3.01 3.63
N LEU A 40 0.87 -2.74 2.64
CA LEU A 40 1.25 -2.44 1.27
C LEU A 40 2.22 -1.26 1.17
N LYS A 41 1.96 -0.15 1.88
CA LYS A 41 2.90 0.98 1.95
C LYS A 41 4.27 0.56 2.48
N THR A 42 4.31 -0.21 3.57
CA THR A 42 5.60 -0.64 4.16
C THR A 42 6.40 -1.55 3.23
N ILE A 43 5.73 -2.28 2.35
CA ILE A 43 6.37 -3.09 1.31
C ILE A 43 6.84 -2.19 0.15
N ARG A 44 6.01 -1.23 -0.29
CA ARG A 44 6.32 -0.31 -1.40
C ARG A 44 7.55 0.57 -1.16
N ILE A 45 7.73 1.07 0.06
CA ILE A 45 8.85 1.98 0.40
C ILE A 45 10.20 1.27 0.54
N LYS A 46 10.22 -0.07 0.63
CA LYS A 46 11.45 -0.86 0.77
C LYS A 46 12.04 -1.20 -0.59
N LYS A 47 13.34 -1.48 -0.62
CA LYS A 47 14.00 -1.93 -1.86
C LYS A 47 13.40 -3.25 -2.33
N ARG A 48 12.86 -3.26 -3.53
CA ARG A 48 12.21 -4.43 -4.12
C ARG A 48 13.24 -5.40 -4.68
N LEU A 49 13.09 -6.68 -4.34
CA LEU A 49 13.88 -7.78 -4.86
C LEU A 49 12.94 -8.85 -5.41
N PHE A 50 13.43 -9.65 -6.36
CA PHE A 50 12.67 -10.73 -6.97
C PHE A 50 13.49 -12.02 -6.88
N SER A 51 12.90 -13.09 -6.35
CA SER A 51 13.50 -14.41 -6.39
C SER A 51 13.62 -14.91 -7.83
N ASP A 52 14.48 -15.91 -8.06
CA ASP A 52 14.63 -16.52 -9.38
C ASP A 52 13.32 -17.16 -9.87
N ASP A 53 12.54 -17.74 -8.94
CA ASP A 53 11.24 -18.34 -9.25
C ASP A 53 10.20 -17.29 -9.62
N ALA A 54 10.15 -16.16 -8.92
CA ALA A 54 9.30 -15.04 -9.29
C ALA A 54 9.69 -14.49 -10.68
N GLN A 55 10.99 -14.36 -10.97
CA GLN A 55 11.45 -13.90 -12.28
C GLN A 55 11.08 -14.87 -13.42
N LYS A 56 11.14 -16.18 -13.18
CA LYS A 56 10.67 -17.19 -14.16
C LYS A 56 9.18 -17.03 -14.44
N VAL A 57 8.35 -16.90 -13.40
CA VAL A 57 6.90 -16.71 -13.57
C VAL A 57 6.61 -15.40 -14.31
N MET A 58 7.29 -14.31 -13.97
CA MET A 58 7.14 -13.03 -14.68
C MET A 58 7.37 -13.16 -16.18
N ARG A 59 8.44 -13.87 -16.58
CA ARG A 59 8.77 -14.12 -17.99
C ARG A 59 7.75 -15.03 -18.69
N ASN A 60 7.28 -16.07 -17.99
CA ASN A 60 6.37 -17.06 -18.59
C ASN A 60 4.92 -16.57 -18.70
N SER A 61 4.48 -15.70 -17.79
CA SER A 61 3.08 -15.25 -17.68
C SER A 61 2.86 -13.80 -18.13
N ASN A 62 3.86 -13.16 -18.76
CA ASN A 62 3.82 -11.76 -19.18
C ASN A 62 3.38 -10.81 -18.04
N ILE A 63 3.91 -11.07 -16.84
CA ILE A 63 3.70 -10.20 -15.67
C ILE A 63 4.86 -9.22 -15.60
N ASP A 64 4.55 -7.96 -15.87
CA ASP A 64 5.51 -6.87 -15.76
C ASP A 64 5.54 -6.30 -14.33
N THR A 65 6.65 -5.65 -14.01
CA THR A 65 6.88 -4.84 -12.81
C THR A 65 5.77 -3.81 -12.56
N LEU A 66 5.15 -3.28 -13.61
CA LEU A 66 4.01 -2.38 -13.52
C LEU A 66 2.78 -3.06 -12.90
N LYS A 67 2.42 -4.26 -13.35
CA LYS A 67 1.29 -5.03 -12.79
C LYS A 67 1.51 -5.35 -11.31
N ILE A 68 2.74 -5.75 -10.97
CA ILE A 68 3.14 -6.00 -9.57
C ILE A 68 3.04 -4.72 -8.74
N SER A 69 3.46 -3.58 -9.29
CA SER A 69 3.31 -2.29 -8.62
C SER A 69 1.84 -1.98 -8.37
N THR A 70 0.96 -2.18 -9.35
CA THR A 70 -0.49 -2.00 -9.19
C THR A 70 -1.07 -2.87 -8.07
N ILE A 71 -0.68 -4.14 -7.98
CA ILE A 71 -1.07 -5.04 -6.88
C ILE A 71 -0.57 -4.50 -5.54
N LEU A 72 0.66 -3.99 -5.47
CA LEU A 72 1.20 -3.42 -4.23
C LEU A 72 0.58 -2.07 -3.86
N TYR A 73 -0.12 -1.38 -4.76
CA TYR A 73 -0.85 -0.15 -4.47
C TYR A 73 -2.28 -0.42 -4.01
N ASN A 74 -3.00 -1.31 -4.71
CA ASN A 74 -4.45 -1.46 -4.56
C ASN A 74 -4.90 -2.85 -4.11
N GLY A 75 -3.97 -3.80 -3.95
CA GLY A 75 -4.26 -5.18 -3.59
C GLY A 75 -4.92 -5.36 -2.22
N ASP A 76 -5.22 -6.61 -1.91
CA ASP A 76 -5.74 -7.05 -0.63
C ASP A 76 -4.72 -7.94 0.08
N VAL A 77 -4.55 -7.77 1.39
CA VAL A 77 -3.60 -8.56 2.18
C VAL A 77 -4.35 -9.64 2.92
N ASN A 78 -4.13 -10.89 2.52
CA ASN A 78 -4.73 -12.02 3.22
C ASN A 78 -3.96 -12.32 4.50
N PHE A 79 -4.36 -11.71 5.62
CA PHE A 79 -3.72 -11.90 6.92
C PHE A 79 -3.83 -13.33 7.46
N SER A 80 -4.81 -14.13 7.01
CA SER A 80 -4.96 -15.53 7.41
C SER A 80 -3.88 -16.43 6.78
N LYS A 81 -3.49 -16.14 5.53
CA LYS A 81 -2.38 -16.82 4.85
C LYS A 81 -1.00 -16.19 5.14
N SER A 82 -0.99 -14.96 5.64
CA SER A 82 0.23 -14.22 5.98
C SER A 82 0.77 -14.60 7.36
N LYS A 83 2.07 -14.43 7.56
CA LYS A 83 2.74 -14.65 8.85
C LYS A 83 3.42 -13.36 9.33
N PRO A 84 2.64 -12.35 9.78
CA PRO A 84 3.15 -11.02 10.11
C PRO A 84 4.06 -11.00 11.35
N ARG A 85 4.00 -12.05 12.20
CA ARG A 85 4.71 -12.12 13.49
C ARG A 85 6.06 -12.83 13.42
N ILE A 86 6.44 -13.37 12.26
CA ILE A 86 7.75 -14.04 12.08
C ILE A 86 8.88 -13.00 12.13
N LYS A 87 9.93 -13.32 12.90
CA LYS A 87 11.18 -12.56 12.95
C LYS A 87 12.30 -13.41 12.31
N PRO A 88 13.23 -12.83 11.54
CA PRO A 88 13.44 -11.40 11.32
C PRO A 88 12.56 -10.79 10.22
N CYS A 89 12.05 -11.60 9.28
CA CYS A 89 11.30 -11.11 8.13
C CYS A 89 9.87 -11.66 8.11
N PRO A 90 8.85 -10.81 8.35
CA PRO A 90 7.46 -11.18 8.16
C PRO A 90 7.10 -11.55 6.72
N GLU A 91 6.20 -12.51 6.58
CA GLU A 91 5.72 -13.03 5.28
C GLU A 91 4.28 -12.55 5.04
N TYR A 92 3.98 -12.10 3.82
CA TYR A 92 2.67 -11.57 3.43
C TYR A 92 2.18 -12.22 2.15
N TYR A 93 0.91 -12.58 2.14
CA TYR A 93 0.17 -13.05 0.98
C TYR A 93 -0.74 -11.92 0.49
N ILE A 94 -0.49 -11.44 -0.72
CA ILE A 94 -1.18 -10.29 -1.30
C ILE A 94 -1.90 -10.73 -2.56
N THR A 95 -3.18 -10.43 -2.69
CA THR A 95 -3.99 -10.75 -3.87
C THR A 95 -4.29 -9.47 -4.63
N GLY A 96 -4.19 -9.52 -5.97
CA GLY A 96 -4.59 -8.39 -6.80
C GLY A 96 -6.09 -8.10 -6.72
N LYS A 97 -6.47 -6.89 -7.12
CA LYS A 97 -7.88 -6.50 -7.29
C LYS A 97 -8.22 -6.34 -8.77
N ASP A 98 -9.51 -6.31 -9.05
CA ASP A 98 -10.09 -6.10 -10.38
C ASP A 98 -9.52 -7.08 -11.42
N ASP A 99 -8.89 -6.58 -12.48
CA ASP A 99 -8.31 -7.37 -13.57
C ASP A 99 -7.10 -8.21 -13.15
N LEU A 100 -6.57 -7.99 -11.94
CA LEU A 100 -5.40 -8.67 -11.39
C LEU A 100 -5.77 -9.66 -10.27
N LYS A 101 -7.06 -9.97 -10.08
CA LYS A 101 -7.53 -10.92 -9.03
C LYS A 101 -6.92 -12.31 -9.14
N ASN A 102 -6.60 -12.74 -10.35
CA ASN A 102 -5.97 -14.03 -10.62
C ASN A 102 -4.48 -14.06 -10.28
N ILE A 103 -3.88 -12.94 -9.87
CA ILE A 103 -2.47 -12.86 -9.51
C ILE A 103 -2.34 -12.64 -8.01
N SER A 104 -1.65 -13.55 -7.35
CA SER A 104 -1.27 -13.46 -5.95
C SER A 104 0.24 -13.42 -5.78
N LEU A 105 0.71 -12.60 -4.85
CA LEU A 105 2.11 -12.39 -4.54
C LEU A 105 2.42 -12.90 -3.13
N TYR A 106 3.49 -13.69 -3.02
CA TYR A 106 4.11 -14.02 -1.74
C TYR A 106 5.30 -13.11 -1.50
N VAL A 107 5.21 -12.25 -0.49
CA VAL A 107 6.20 -11.20 -0.23
C VAL A 107 6.83 -11.41 1.14
N ILE A 108 8.15 -11.47 1.17
CA ILE A 108 8.96 -11.51 2.39
C ILE A 108 9.49 -10.10 2.63
N ARG A 109 9.10 -9.51 3.76
CA ARG A 109 9.43 -8.13 4.10
C ARG A 109 10.46 -8.11 5.24
N CYS A 110 11.68 -7.73 4.94
CA CYS A 110 12.76 -7.52 5.91
C CYS A 110 12.92 -6.03 6.26
N ASP A 111 13.92 -5.65 7.06
CA ASP A 111 14.09 -4.26 7.54
C ASP A 111 14.42 -3.25 6.43
N SER A 112 15.25 -3.62 5.46
CA SER A 112 15.65 -2.75 4.35
C SER A 112 15.05 -3.15 2.99
N THR A 113 14.63 -4.41 2.85
CA THR A 113 14.21 -4.99 1.58
C THR A 113 12.83 -5.64 1.65
N ALA A 114 12.16 -5.70 0.51
CA ALA A 114 10.96 -6.48 0.29
C ALA A 114 11.19 -7.40 -0.91
N SER A 115 11.28 -8.70 -0.66
CA SER A 115 11.49 -9.71 -1.70
C SER A 115 10.17 -10.33 -2.11
N ILE A 116 9.89 -10.35 -3.41
CA ILE A 116 8.80 -11.14 -3.98
C ILE A 116 9.35 -12.55 -4.19
N ASP A 117 8.93 -13.46 -3.33
CA ASP A 117 9.42 -14.83 -3.28
C ASP A 117 8.71 -15.73 -4.29
N LYS A 118 7.38 -15.58 -4.41
CA LYS A 118 6.57 -16.37 -5.35
C LYS A 118 5.47 -15.52 -5.95
N ILE A 119 5.16 -15.81 -7.21
CA ILE A 119 4.02 -15.26 -7.93
C ILE A 119 3.15 -16.44 -8.31
N ILE A 120 1.90 -16.41 -7.87
CA ILE A 120 0.91 -17.45 -8.10
C ILE A 120 -0.11 -16.87 -9.06
N VAL A 121 -0.30 -17.52 -10.20
CA VAL A 121 -1.29 -17.17 -11.20
C VAL A 121 -2.36 -18.26 -11.16
N GLU A 122 -3.59 -17.87 -10.87
CA GLU A 122 -4.79 -18.71 -10.97
C GLU A 122 -5.36 -18.71 -12.39
#